data_AF-A0A1B1UAG5-F1
#
_entry.id   AF-A0A1B1UAG5-F1
#
_cell.length_a   1.000
_cell.length_b   1.000
_cell.length_c   1.000
_cell.angle_alpha   90.00
_cell.angle_beta   90.00
_cell.angle_gamma   90.00
#
_symmetry.space_group_name_H-M   'P 1'
#
loop_
_entity.id
_entity.type
_entity.pdbx_description
1 polymer ?
#
loop_
_entity_poly.entity_id
_entity_poly.type
_entity_poly.pdbx_seq_one_letter_code
_entity_poly.pdbx_strand_id
1 'polypeptide(L)' 'MAYRIVAERKDETVRMDRSSMLVAVAKARVWASEGWKVTIIVGDENEIAPSDARRLSAA' A
#
# COMPACT_ATOMS: atom_id res chain seq x y z
N MET A 1 -14.11 3.40 -0.13
CA MET A 1 -13.00 3.12 -1.07
C MET A 1 -11.88 4.13 -0.88
N ALA A 2 -10.98 3.87 0.06
CA ALA A 2 -9.77 4.67 0.25
C ALA A 2 -8.57 3.84 -0.22
N TYR A 3 -7.87 4.34 -1.23
CA TYR A 3 -6.62 3.78 -1.73
C TYR A 3 -5.48 4.43 -0.97
N ARG A 4 -4.72 3.64 -0.22
CA ARG A 4 -3.51 4.11 0.45
C ARG A 4 -2.30 3.64 -0.32
N ILE A 5 -1.45 4.57 -0.70
CA ILE A 5 -0.21 4.30 -1.43
C ILE A 5 0.94 4.49 -0.43
N VAL A 6 1.81 3.49 -0.32
CA VAL A 6 2.99 3.51 0.53
C VAL A 6 4.20 3.36 -0.38
N ALA A 7 5.09 4.35 -0.41
CA ALA A 7 6.34 4.29 -1.15
C ALA A 7 7.51 4.27 -0.15
N GLU A 8 8.35 3.24 -0.25
CA GLU A 8 9.49 2.99 0.63
C GLU A 8 10.79 3.08 -0.17
N ARG A 9 11.77 3.85 0.30
CA ARG A 9 13.10 3.94 -0.29
C ARG A 9 14.16 4.13 0.77
N LYS A 10 15.06 3.14 0.89
CA LYS A 10 16.15 3.07 1.88
C LYS A 10 15.66 3.25 3.32
N ASP A 11 15.43 4.48 3.76
CA ASP A 11 14.99 4.86 5.10
C ASP A 11 13.77 5.81 5.10
N GLU A 12 13.27 6.18 3.93
CA GLU A 12 12.12 7.08 3.78
C GLU A 12 10.87 6.29 3.41
N THR A 13 9.78 6.54 4.14
CA THR A 13 8.46 5.98 3.83
C THR A 13 7.46 7.11 3.64
N VAL A 14 6.98 7.27 2.42
CA VAL A 14 5.94 8.24 2.06
C VAL A 14 4.60 7.52 1.99
N ARG A 15 3.61 7.98 2.75
CA ARG A 15 2.25 7.44 2.76
C ARG A 15 1.27 8.48 2.22
N MET A 16 0.35 8.03 1.37
CA MET A 16 -0.59 8.93 0.72
C MET A 16 -1.95 8.25 0.49
N ASP A 17 -2.99 8.83 1.07
CA ASP A 17 -4.37 8.38 0.91
C ASP A 17 -5.06 9.11 -0.26
N ARG A 18 -5.76 8.35 -1.11
CA ARG A 18 -6.53 8.85 -2.25
C ARG A 18 -7.84 8.09 -2.40
N SER A 19 -8.90 8.80 -2.76
CA SER A 19 -10.21 8.22 -3.07
C SER A 19 -10.31 7.66 -4.49
N SER A 20 -9.35 7.96 -5.37
CA SER A 20 -9.36 7.54 -6.78
C SER A 20 -8.26 6.51 -7.09
N MET A 21 -8.66 5.32 -7.53
CA MET A 21 -7.76 4.22 -7.93
C MET A 21 -6.80 4.64 -9.04
N LEU A 22 -7.32 5.30 -10.08
CA LEU A 22 -6.52 5.70 -11.24
C LEU A 22 -5.37 6.63 -10.83
N VAL A 23 -5.66 7.59 -9.94
CA VAL A 23 -4.68 8.53 -9.41
C VAL A 23 -3.66 7.79 -8.52
N ALA A 24 -4.13 6.80 -7.75
CA ALA A 24 -3.25 6.01 -6.90
C ALA A 24 -2.24 5.18 -7.70
N VAL A 25 -2.70 4.50 -8.76
CA VAL A 25 -1.85 3.72 -9.66
C VAL A 25 -0.90 4.61 -10.45
N ALA A 26 -1.39 5.75 -10.97
CA ALA A 26 -0.55 6.70 -11.70
C ALA A 26 0.61 7.20 -10.83
N LYS A 27 0.33 7.56 -9.57
CA LYS A 27 1.37 8.03 -8.64
C LYS A 27 2.32 6.92 -8.22
N ALA A 28 1.82 5.71 -8.00
CA ALA A 28 2.66 4.55 -7.74
C ALA A 28 3.63 4.28 -8.89
N ARG A 29 3.21 4.44 -10.14
CA ARG A 29 4.07 4.27 -11.33
C ARG A 29 5.17 5.32 -11.42
N VAL A 30 4.88 6.57 -11.06
CA VAL A 30 5.89 7.65 -10.99
C VAL A 30 6.96 7.28 -9.97
N TRP A 31 6.56 6.95 -8.75
CA TRP A 31 7.48 6.56 -7.68
C TRP A 31 8.28 5.28 -8.01
N ALA A 32 7.65 4.28 -8.64
CA ALA A 32 8.36 3.09 -9.10
C ALA A 32 9.43 3.44 -10.16
N SER A 33 9.16 4.41 -11.04
CA SER A 33 10.12 4.89 -12.03
C SER A 33 11.28 5.67 -11.40
N GLU A 34 11.04 6.29 -10.24
CA GLU A 34 12.07 6.93 -9.41
C GLU A 34 12.84 5.93 -8.52
N GLY A 35 12.53 4.63 -8.63
CA GLY A 35 13.19 3.55 -7.90
C GLY A 35 12.68 3.35 -6.48
N TRP A 36 11.48 3.81 -6.17
CA TRP A 36 10.82 3.55 -4.89
C TRP A 36 10.09 2.22 -4.92
N LYS A 37 10.09 1.51 -3.79
CA LYS A 37 9.28 0.31 -3.59
C LYS A 37 7.87 0.76 -3.20
N VAL A 38 6.90 0.58 -4.10
CA VAL A 38 5.53 1.06 -3.89
C VAL A 38 4.57 -0.08 -3.60
N THR A 39 3.76 0.08 -2.56
CA THR A 39 2.67 -0.81 -2.14
C THR A 39 1.37 -0.02 -2.18
N ILE A 40 0.39 -0.49 -2.96
CA ILE A 40 -0.97 0.07 -2.99
C ILE A 40 -1.85 -0.82 -2.12
N ILE A 41 -2.35 -0.24 -1.02
CA ILE A 41 -3.31 -0.86 -0.13
C ILE A 41 -4.69 -0.36 -0.56
N VAL A 42 -5.55 -1.28 -0.99
CA VAL A 42 -6.94 -0.96 -1.31
C VAL A 42 -7.74 -1.27 -0.06
N GLY A 43 -8.12 -0.23 0.69
CA GLY A 43 -9.04 -0.40 1.79
C GLY A 43 -10.42 -0.78 1.25
N ASP A 44 -10.62 -2.07 1.02
CA ASP A 44 -11.92 -2.69 1.12
C ASP A 44 -12.30 -2.72 2.60
N GLU A 45 -13.57 -2.60 2.95
CA GLU A 45 -14.04 -2.64 4.36
C GLU A 45 -13.75 -4.00 5.06
N ASN A 46 -12.97 -4.87 4.43
CA ASN A 46 -12.64 -6.22 4.84
C ASN A 46 -11.14 -6.55 4.68
N GLU A 47 -10.23 -5.57 4.85
CA GLU A 47 -8.79 -5.88 4.94
C GLU A 47 -8.40 -6.15 6.40
N ILE A 48 -8.37 -7.44 6.71
CA ILE A 48 -7.95 -8.05 7.95
C ILE A 48 -6.56 -7.52 8.33
N ALA A 49 -6.45 -7.03 9.57
CA ALA A 49 -5.20 -6.52 10.13
C ALA A 49 -4.06 -7.56 10.02
N PRO A 50 -2.79 -7.14 9.81
CA PRO A 50 -1.63 -8.02 9.66
C PRO A 50 -1.35 -8.94 10.86
N SER A 51 -2.11 -8.79 11.95
CA SER A 51 -2.11 -9.66 13.13
C SER A 51 -2.79 -11.03 12.94
N ASP A 52 -3.59 -11.24 11.88
CA ASP A 52 -4.24 -12.54 11.64
C ASP A 52 -3.38 -13.54 10.85
N ALA A 53 -2.32 -13.09 10.17
CA ALA A 53 -1.42 -13.98 9.42
C ALA A 53 -0.61 -14.94 10.33
N ARG A 54 -0.47 -14.61 11.63
CA ARG A 54 0.26 -15.43 12.61
C ARG A 54 -0.58 -16.56 13.22
N ARG A 55 -1.92 -16.52 13.08
CA ARG A 55 -2.80 -17.57 13.64
C ARG A 55 -3.03 -18.77 12.72
N LEU A 56 -2.60 -18.71 11.46
CA LEU A 56 -2.76 -19.83 10.50
C LEU A 56 -1.54 -20.77 10.41
N SER A 57 -0.49 -20.55 11.21
CA SER A 57 0.74 -21.35 11.20
C SER A 57 1.03 -22.09 12.52
N ALA A 58 0.05 -22.21 13.40
CA ALA A 58 0.13 -23.06 14.58
C ALA A 58 -1.11 -23.99 14.63
N ALA A 59 -1.08 -25.03 13.81
CA ALA A 59 -1.89 -26.24 13.95
C ALA A 59 -0.93 -27.44 14.02
#